data_AF-A0A060LVQ9-F1
#
_entry.id   AF-A0A060LVQ9-F1
#
_cell.length_a   1.000
_cell.length_b   1.000
_cell.length_c   1.000
_cell.angle_alpha   90.00
_cell.angle_beta   90.00
_cell.angle_gamma   90.00
#
_symmetry.space_group_name_H-M   'P 1'
#
loop_
_entity.id
_entity.type
_entity.pdbx_description
1 polymer ?
#
loop_
_entity_poly.entity_id
_entity_poly.type
_entity_poly.pdbx_seq_one_letter_code
_entity_poly.pdbx_strand_id
1 'polypeptide(L)'
;MQIGVIHYTNIHISDSSTMLKGRLQFHQELLHFDLLDSDTLTEDEIRTHHGRILQSIQKEDYLLPIHSGIDLTHFFMLEYQLPITLHDTGSLYLPLHKKGNALYDQTKEIASPFCMDQTTSTSEATVHAIQCFFFSHASTTHTYSELLEAAGTMFTHVHGGTFKIELL
;
A
#
# COMPACT_ATOMS: atom_id res chain seq x y z
N MET A 1 9.43 11.25 -9.25
CA MET A 1 8.42 10.34 -8.70
C MET A 1 7.36 11.15 -7.97
N GLN A 2 6.08 10.86 -8.18
CA GLN A 2 4.97 11.51 -7.48
C GLN A 2 4.56 10.63 -6.29
N ILE A 3 4.24 11.24 -5.15
CA ILE A 3 3.71 10.51 -3.99
C ILE A 3 2.28 10.95 -3.76
N GLY A 4 1.33 10.02 -3.87
CA GLY A 4 -0.05 10.24 -3.43
C GLY A 4 -0.20 9.84 -1.98
N VAL A 5 -0.77 10.70 -1.16
CA VAL A 5 -1.04 10.43 0.24
C VAL A 5 -2.53 10.52 0.49
N ILE A 6 -3.11 9.44 1.03
CA ILE A 6 -4.48 9.42 1.50
C ILE A 6 -4.44 9.49 3.03
N HIS A 7 -5.04 10.54 3.59
CA HIS A 7 -5.20 10.77 5.01
C HIS A 7 -6.55 10.24 5.47
N TYR A 8 -6.56 9.23 6.32
CA TYR A 8 -7.76 8.61 6.89
C TYR A 8 -8.04 9.12 8.29
N THR A 9 -9.31 9.41 8.58
CA THR A 9 -9.77 9.92 9.88
C THR A 9 -10.94 9.11 10.41
N ASN A 10 -10.85 8.69 11.68
CA ASN A 10 -11.91 7.95 12.38
C ASN A 10 -12.25 6.62 11.67
N ILE A 11 -11.22 5.87 11.30
CA ILE A 11 -11.34 4.53 10.73
C ILE A 11 -11.36 3.47 11.84
N HIS A 12 -11.89 2.29 11.52
CA HIS A 12 -11.92 1.13 12.39
C HIS A 12 -11.30 -0.08 11.67
N ILE A 13 -10.02 -0.35 11.97
CA ILE A 13 -9.33 -1.55 11.49
C ILE A 13 -9.76 -2.76 12.32
N SER A 14 -9.99 -3.89 11.65
CA SER A 14 -10.37 -5.15 12.29
C SER A 14 -9.69 -6.32 11.61
N ASP A 15 -9.96 -7.53 12.08
CA ASP A 15 -9.74 -8.74 11.31
C ASP A 15 -10.28 -8.63 9.88
N SER A 16 -9.51 -9.15 8.93
CA SER A 16 -9.93 -9.22 7.53
C SER A 16 -11.12 -10.16 7.35
N SER A 17 -12.13 -9.70 6.61
CA SER A 17 -13.29 -10.51 6.25
C SER A 17 -12.89 -11.73 5.41
N THR A 18 -13.68 -12.80 5.48
CA THR A 18 -13.49 -14.00 4.64
C THR A 18 -13.44 -13.67 3.15
N MET A 19 -14.23 -12.67 2.72
CA MET A 19 -14.23 -12.22 1.33
C MET A 19 -12.90 -11.57 0.94
N LEU A 20 -12.35 -10.68 1.76
CA LEU A 20 -11.08 -10.02 1.48
C LEU A 20 -9.93 -11.04 1.45
N LYS A 21 -9.89 -11.94 2.44
CA LYS A 21 -8.91 -13.03 2.50
C LYS A 21 -8.97 -13.90 1.25
N GLY A 22 -10.17 -14.34 0.86
CA GLY A 22 -10.37 -15.18 -0.33
C GLY A 22 -10.00 -14.47 -1.63
N ARG A 23 -10.35 -13.19 -1.78
CA ARG A 23 -9.98 -12.39 -2.97
C ARG A 23 -8.49 -12.15 -3.07
N LEU A 24 -7.82 -11.82 -1.96
CA LEU A 24 -6.38 -11.62 -1.94
C LEU A 24 -5.65 -12.93 -2.27
N GLN A 25 -6.08 -14.06 -1.70
CA GLN A 25 -5.53 -15.38 -2.04
C GLN A 25 -5.71 -15.69 -3.54
N PHE A 26 -6.92 -15.55 -4.07
CA PHE A 26 -7.20 -15.80 -5.49
C PHE A 26 -6.39 -14.89 -6.42
N HIS A 27 -6.21 -13.61 -6.06
CA HIS A 27 -5.39 -12.68 -6.85
C HIS A 27 -3.92 -13.12 -6.88
N GLN A 28 -3.37 -13.56 -5.75
CA GLN A 28 -2.00 -14.08 -5.69
C GLN A 28 -1.82 -15.35 -6.52
N GLU A 29 -2.79 -16.27 -6.49
CA GLU A 29 -2.77 -17.49 -7.33
C GLU A 29 -2.81 -17.16 -8.81
N LEU A 30 -3.66 -16.21 -9.23
CA LEU A 30 -3.72 -15.76 -10.61
C LEU A 30 -2.38 -15.16 -11.06
N LEU A 31 -1.84 -14.25 -10.26
CA LEU A 31 -0.55 -13.60 -10.55
C LEU A 31 0.61 -14.61 -10.57
N HIS A 32 0.57 -15.66 -9.75
CA HIS A 32 1.59 -16.71 -9.80
C HIS A 32 1.68 -17.32 -11.19
N PHE A 33 0.54 -17.68 -11.80
CA PHE A 33 0.53 -18.23 -13.16
C PHE A 33 1.04 -17.21 -14.19
N ASP A 34 0.62 -15.94 -14.09
CA ASP A 34 1.09 -14.88 -14.99
C ASP A 34 2.62 -14.66 -14.88
N LEU A 35 3.17 -14.77 -13.67
CA LEU A 35 4.61 -14.59 -13.39
C LEU A 35 5.48 -15.78 -13.80
N LEU A 36 4.89 -16.96 -14.06
CA LEU A 36 5.62 -18.10 -14.64
C LEU A 36 5.91 -17.90 -16.13
N ASP A 37 5.04 -17.16 -16.82
CA ASP A 37 5.15 -16.90 -18.25
C ASP A 37 5.92 -15.61 -18.58
N SER A 38 6.16 -14.74 -17.59
CA SER A 38 6.87 -13.47 -17.74
C SER A 38 8.39 -13.61 -17.69
N ASP A 39 9.10 -12.72 -18.40
CA ASP A 39 10.52 -12.48 -18.18
C ASP A 39 10.77 -12.06 -16.70
N THR A 40 11.94 -12.43 -16.17
CA THR A 40 12.37 -12.10 -14.81
C THR A 40 12.20 -10.62 -14.48
N LEU A 41 11.58 -10.32 -13.32
CA LEU A 41 11.52 -8.98 -12.74
C LEU A 41 12.91 -8.34 -12.74
N THR A 42 12.99 -7.05 -13.07
CA THR A 42 14.25 -6.33 -13.05
C THR A 42 14.78 -6.17 -11.62
N GLU A 43 16.10 -6.05 -11.46
CA GLU A 43 16.71 -5.85 -10.13
C GLU A 43 16.14 -4.61 -9.41
N ASP A 44 15.81 -3.55 -10.15
CA ASP A 44 15.24 -2.33 -9.58
C ASP A 44 13.80 -2.53 -9.10
N GLU A 45 12.99 -3.31 -9.81
CA GLU A 45 11.63 -3.66 -9.37
C GLU A 45 11.67 -4.52 -8.11
N ILE A 46 12.55 -5.52 -8.07
CA ILE A 46 12.76 -6.42 -6.94
C ILE A 46 13.15 -5.67 -5.66
N ARG A 47 13.86 -4.54 -5.79
CA ARG A 47 14.22 -3.73 -4.63
C ARG A 47 13.03 -3.04 -3.97
N THR A 48 11.94 -2.83 -4.71
CA THR A 48 10.71 -2.25 -4.16
C THR A 48 9.97 -3.28 -3.30
N HIS A 49 9.26 -2.82 -2.29
CA HIS A 49 8.45 -3.73 -1.48
C HIS A 49 7.32 -4.40 -2.29
N HIS A 50 6.82 -3.76 -3.36
CA HIS A 50 5.91 -4.40 -4.34
C HIS A 50 6.59 -5.54 -5.11
N GLY A 51 7.77 -5.30 -5.69
CA GLY A 51 8.50 -6.35 -6.43
C GLY A 51 8.92 -7.52 -5.54
N ARG A 52 9.20 -7.30 -4.26
CA ARG A 52 9.44 -8.38 -3.29
C ARG A 52 8.21 -9.26 -3.08
N ILE A 53 7.01 -8.67 -3.05
CA ILE A 53 5.76 -9.43 -2.98
C ILE A 53 5.57 -10.27 -4.25
N LEU A 54 5.81 -9.69 -5.44
CA LEU A 54 5.74 -10.44 -6.70
C LEU A 54 6.75 -11.60 -6.72
N GLN A 55 7.98 -11.41 -6.23
CA GLN A 55 8.95 -12.50 -6.11
C GLN A 55 8.49 -13.61 -5.16
N SER A 56 7.86 -13.26 -4.04
CA SER A 56 7.30 -14.23 -3.10
C SER A 56 6.15 -15.02 -3.76
N ILE A 57 5.23 -14.34 -4.45
CA ILE A 57 4.15 -14.96 -5.21
C ILE A 57 4.68 -15.90 -6.30
N GLN A 58 5.72 -15.49 -7.04
CA GLN A 58 6.35 -16.33 -8.07
C GLN A 58 6.92 -17.64 -7.50
N LYS A 59 7.31 -17.65 -6.23
CA LYS A 59 7.85 -18.81 -5.51
C LYS A 59 6.78 -19.59 -4.71
N GLU A 60 5.50 -19.29 -4.92
CA GLU A 60 4.37 -19.86 -4.15
C GLU A 60 4.43 -19.53 -2.64
N ASP A 61 5.17 -18.50 -2.25
CA ASP A 61 5.26 -17.98 -0.88
C ASP A 61 4.24 -16.85 -0.70
N TYR A 62 2.96 -17.20 -0.59
CA TYR A 62 1.87 -16.23 -0.55
C TYR A 62 1.81 -15.43 0.77
N LEU A 63 1.35 -14.18 0.67
CA LEU A 63 1.07 -13.31 1.81
C LEU A 63 -0.05 -13.90 2.67
N LEU A 64 0.24 -14.04 3.96
CA LEU A 64 -0.74 -14.42 4.96
C LEU A 64 -1.55 -13.21 5.42
N PRO A 65 -2.87 -13.35 5.61
CA PRO A 65 -3.70 -12.29 6.16
C PRO A 65 -3.24 -11.82 7.55
N ILE A 66 -3.23 -10.51 7.78
CA ILE A 66 -2.88 -9.89 9.06
C ILE A 66 -4.11 -9.21 9.67
N HIS A 67 -4.52 -8.09 9.10
CA HIS A 67 -5.74 -7.35 9.47
C HIS A 67 -6.20 -6.54 8.25
N SER A 68 -7.43 -6.05 8.29
CA SER A 68 -8.13 -5.49 7.12
C SER A 68 -7.39 -4.32 6.47
N GLY A 69 -6.77 -3.45 7.26
CA GLY A 69 -5.96 -2.33 6.76
C GLY A 69 -4.75 -2.77 5.93
N ILE A 70 -3.95 -3.73 6.42
CA ILE A 70 -2.76 -4.22 5.71
C ILE A 70 -3.15 -5.11 4.54
N ASP A 71 -4.14 -6.00 4.71
CA ASP A 71 -4.57 -6.90 3.64
C ASP A 71 -5.19 -6.15 2.46
N LEU A 72 -5.96 -5.09 2.73
CA LEU A 72 -6.47 -4.23 1.67
C LEU A 72 -5.36 -3.40 1.02
N THR A 73 -4.32 -3.02 1.78
CA THR A 73 -3.13 -2.37 1.23
C THR A 73 -2.37 -3.31 0.30
N HIS A 74 -2.16 -4.57 0.69
CA HIS A 74 -1.58 -5.59 -0.19
C HIS A 74 -2.42 -5.81 -1.43
N PHE A 75 -3.75 -5.87 -1.31
CA PHE A 75 -4.65 -5.96 -2.45
C PHE A 75 -4.44 -4.79 -3.42
N PHE A 76 -4.38 -3.54 -2.93
CA PHE A 76 -4.09 -2.38 -3.77
C PHE A 76 -2.70 -2.43 -4.41
N MET A 77 -1.68 -2.96 -3.71
CA MET A 77 -0.34 -3.08 -4.28
C MET A 77 -0.35 -3.98 -5.50
N LEU A 78 -1.06 -5.12 -5.44
CA LEU A 78 -1.20 -6.06 -6.54
C LEU A 78 -2.07 -5.49 -7.67
N GLU A 79 -3.23 -4.92 -7.32
CA GLU A 79 -4.20 -4.37 -8.28
C GLU A 79 -3.61 -3.20 -9.07
N TYR A 80 -2.94 -2.27 -8.39
CA TYR A 80 -2.39 -1.08 -9.02
C TYR A 80 -0.95 -1.27 -9.50
N GLN A 81 -0.31 -2.38 -9.15
CA GLN A 81 1.11 -2.67 -9.44
C GLN A 81 2.04 -1.56 -8.91
N LEU A 82 1.75 -1.06 -7.71
CA LEU A 82 2.46 0.05 -7.09
C LEU A 82 3.00 -0.33 -5.70
N PRO A 83 4.16 0.22 -5.32
CA PRO A 83 4.54 0.29 -3.92
C PRO A 83 3.54 1.19 -3.18
N ILE A 84 2.83 0.63 -2.19
CA ILE A 84 1.90 1.32 -1.30
C ILE A 84 2.21 0.96 0.16
N THR A 85 2.24 1.95 1.05
CA THR A 85 2.50 1.78 2.48
C THR A 85 1.36 2.37 3.32
N LEU A 86 1.15 1.86 4.54
CA LEU A 86 0.08 2.29 5.46
C LEU A 86 0.66 2.53 6.85
N HIS A 87 0.42 3.71 7.41
CA HIS A 87 1.04 4.17 8.64
C HIS A 87 0.03 4.73 9.64
N ASP A 88 0.18 4.39 10.92
CA ASP A 88 -0.58 4.98 12.01
C ASP A 88 -0.12 6.43 12.23
N THR A 89 -1.04 7.38 12.08
CA THR A 89 -0.73 8.81 12.23
C THR A 89 -0.41 9.18 13.68
N GLY A 90 -0.90 8.42 14.67
CA GLY A 90 -0.58 8.62 16.09
C GLY A 90 0.89 8.38 16.41
N SER A 91 1.63 7.69 15.53
CA SER A 91 3.06 7.40 15.66
C SER A 91 3.95 8.36 14.87
N LEU A 92 3.40 9.41 14.24
CA LEU A 92 4.12 10.32 13.34
C LEU A 92 4.34 11.72 13.95
N TYR A 93 5.46 12.35 13.59
CA TYR A 93 5.77 13.73 13.96
C TYR A 93 5.53 14.70 12.78
N LEU A 94 4.37 15.38 12.77
CA LEU A 94 3.92 16.27 11.69
C LEU A 94 4.61 17.66 11.70
N PRO A 95 4.72 18.36 10.55
CA PRO A 95 4.19 18.01 9.24
C PRO A 95 5.10 17.05 8.47
N LEU A 96 4.47 16.28 7.57
CA LEU A 96 5.19 15.41 6.65
C LEU A 96 5.82 16.25 5.53
N HIS A 97 6.95 15.78 5.01
CA HIS A 97 7.58 16.39 3.86
C HIS A 97 8.22 15.33 2.97
N LYS A 98 8.16 15.56 1.66
CA LYS A 98 8.81 14.72 0.67
C LYS A 98 10.24 15.17 0.44
N LYS A 99 11.17 14.22 0.40
CA LYS A 99 12.56 14.45 0.00
C LYS A 99 12.99 13.34 -0.97
N GLY A 100 13.24 13.71 -2.22
CA GLY A 100 13.51 12.74 -3.28
C GLY A 100 12.31 11.83 -3.52
N ASN A 101 12.50 10.52 -3.35
CA ASN A 101 11.47 9.50 -3.55
C ASN A 101 10.89 8.95 -2.25
N ALA A 102 11.16 9.61 -1.12
CA ALA A 102 10.72 9.14 0.20
C ALA A 102 9.96 10.23 0.95
N LEU A 103 9.10 9.78 1.85
CA LEU A 103 8.31 10.59 2.76
C LEU A 103 8.96 10.59 4.14
N TYR A 104 9.08 11.77 4.71
CA TYR A 104 9.69 12.01 6.01
C TYR A 104 8.68 12.65 6.95
N ASP A 105 8.76 12.28 8.21
CA ASP A 105 8.21 13.08 9.30
C ASP A 105 9.29 14.06 9.80
N GLN A 106 9.05 14.79 10.89
CA GLN A 106 10.04 15.74 11.42
C GLN A 106 11.34 15.07 11.93
N THR A 107 11.34 13.76 12.14
CA THR A 107 12.42 13.03 12.81
C THR A 107 13.17 12.09 11.87
N LYS A 108 12.50 11.42 10.94
CA LYS A 108 13.07 10.35 10.12
C LYS A 108 12.28 10.09 8.83
N GLU A 109 12.86 9.24 8.00
CA GLU A 109 12.18 8.65 6.86
C GLU A 109 11.11 7.67 7.36
N ILE A 110 9.88 7.81 6.88
CA ILE A 110 8.77 6.94 7.26
C ILE A 110 8.42 5.93 6.18
N ALA A 111 8.57 6.31 4.91
CA ALA A 111 8.08 5.52 3.79
C ALA A 111 8.84 5.83 2.49
N SER A 112 9.15 4.79 1.72
CA SER A 112 9.66 4.89 0.36
C SER A 112 9.20 3.67 -0.44
N PRO A 113 9.43 3.61 -1.77
CA PRO A 113 9.17 2.41 -2.56
C PRO A 113 9.88 1.15 -2.04
N PHE A 114 10.95 1.32 -1.25
CA PHE A 114 11.86 0.25 -0.85
C PHE A 114 11.61 -0.23 0.59
N CYS A 115 11.14 0.67 1.45
CA CYS A 115 10.97 0.38 2.87
C CYS A 115 9.84 1.17 3.52
N MET A 116 9.37 0.63 4.63
CA MET A 116 8.37 1.22 5.52
C MET A 116 8.96 1.22 6.94
N ASP A 117 8.74 2.29 7.70
CA ASP A 117 9.16 2.35 9.09
C ASP A 117 8.24 1.50 9.98
N GLN A 118 8.80 0.45 10.59
CA GLN A 118 8.05 -0.47 11.44
C GLN A 118 7.44 0.19 12.68
N THR A 119 7.99 1.30 13.19
CA THR A 119 7.42 1.99 14.37
C THR A 119 6.12 2.72 14.04
N THR A 120 5.78 2.82 12.76
CA THR A 120 4.58 3.48 12.26
C THR A 120 3.54 2.47 11.78
N SER A 121 3.75 1.17 12.01
CA SER A 121 2.83 0.11 11.60
C SER A 121 1.44 0.31 12.19
N THR A 122 0.42 -0.05 11.40
CA THR A 122 -0.98 0.00 11.85
C THR A 122 -1.36 -1.25 12.65
N SER A 123 -2.44 -1.13 13.43
CA SER A 123 -3.06 -2.22 14.16
C SER A 123 -4.57 -1.98 14.28
N GLU A 124 -5.31 -2.86 14.94
CA GLU A 124 -6.73 -2.65 15.24
C GLU A 124 -6.99 -1.42 16.15
N ALA A 125 -5.97 -0.94 16.87
CA ALA A 125 -6.06 0.28 17.66
C ALA A 125 -5.92 1.57 16.83
N THR A 126 -5.51 1.46 15.56
CA THR A 126 -5.29 2.61 14.69
C THR A 126 -6.62 3.24 14.27
N VAL A 127 -6.81 4.51 14.64
CA VAL A 127 -8.01 5.31 14.32
C VAL A 127 -7.77 6.39 13.26
N HIS A 128 -6.50 6.72 13.01
CA HIS A 128 -6.05 7.68 12.01
C HIS A 128 -4.84 7.11 11.30
N ALA A 129 -4.83 7.13 9.97
CA ALA A 129 -3.74 6.56 9.20
C ALA A 129 -3.44 7.40 7.96
N ILE A 130 -2.22 7.29 7.46
CA ILE A 130 -1.86 7.75 6.12
C ILE A 130 -1.51 6.55 5.26
N GLN A 131 -1.92 6.57 4.00
CA GLN A 131 -1.55 5.58 3.02
C GLN A 131 -0.82 6.26 1.86
N CYS A 132 0.39 5.80 1.56
CA CYS A 132 1.28 6.46 0.62
C CYS A 132 1.47 5.58 -0.61
N PHE A 133 1.17 6.14 -1.79
CA PHE A 133 1.25 5.52 -3.10
C PHE A 133 2.44 6.11 -3.85
N PHE A 134 3.38 5.28 -4.28
CA PHE A 134 4.60 5.71 -4.96
C PHE A 134 4.49 5.49 -6.46
N PHE A 135 4.14 6.53 -7.21
CA PHE A 135 3.92 6.44 -8.65
C PHE A 135 5.23 6.51 -9.43
N SER A 136 5.53 5.43 -10.16
CA SER A 136 6.62 5.41 -11.15
C SER A 136 6.27 6.31 -12.34
N HIS A 137 7.28 6.74 -13.10
CA HIS A 137 7.06 7.57 -14.30
C HIS A 137 6.51 6.77 -15.50
N ALA A 138 6.45 5.44 -15.40
CA ALA A 138 6.03 4.56 -16.47
C ALA A 138 4.59 4.12 -16.23
N SER A 139 3.68 4.63 -17.05
CA SER A 139 2.38 4.02 -17.35
C SER A 139 1.39 3.93 -16.19
N THR A 140 0.65 5.01 -15.94
CA THR A 140 -0.73 4.87 -15.45
C THR A 140 -1.67 5.28 -16.57
N THR A 141 -2.53 4.36 -17.00
CA THR A 141 -3.66 4.60 -17.91
C THR A 141 -4.73 5.49 -17.27
N HIS A 142 -4.69 5.65 -15.95
CA HIS A 142 -5.60 6.45 -15.12
C HIS A 142 -4.88 7.68 -14.56
N THR A 143 -5.63 8.75 -14.27
CA THR A 143 -5.06 9.87 -13.55
C THR A 143 -4.78 9.46 -12.09
N TYR A 144 -3.66 9.90 -11.51
CA TYR A 144 -3.31 9.58 -10.11
C TYR A 144 -4.46 9.89 -9.14
N SER A 145 -5.23 10.95 -9.42
CA SER A 145 -6.42 11.35 -8.67
C SER A 145 -7.52 10.29 -8.67
N GLU A 146 -7.85 9.70 -9.82
CA GLU A 146 -8.92 8.69 -9.91
C GLU A 146 -8.55 7.43 -9.14
N LEU A 147 -7.29 7.02 -9.22
CA LEU A 147 -6.79 5.87 -8.48
C LEU A 147 -6.85 6.11 -6.97
N LEU A 148 -6.36 7.27 -6.51
CA LEU A 148 -6.38 7.62 -5.08
C LEU A 148 -7.81 7.76 -4.56
N GLU A 149 -8.73 8.32 -5.33
CA GLU A 149 -10.15 8.41 -4.98
C GLU A 149 -10.81 7.04 -4.88
N ALA A 150 -10.54 6.14 -5.83
CA ALA A 150 -11.05 4.77 -5.80
C ALA A 150 -10.52 4.01 -4.57
N ALA A 151 -9.21 4.11 -4.30
CA ALA A 151 -8.59 3.47 -3.16
C ALA A 151 -9.12 4.02 -1.83
N GLY A 152 -9.21 5.34 -1.68
CA GLY A 152 -9.74 6.00 -0.48
C GLY A 152 -11.20 5.66 -0.22
N THR A 153 -12.02 5.64 -1.28
CA THR A 153 -13.43 5.24 -1.21
C THR A 153 -13.57 3.78 -0.78
N MET A 154 -12.80 2.87 -1.39
CA MET A 154 -12.86 1.45 -1.02
C MET A 154 -12.36 1.22 0.41
N PHE A 155 -11.28 1.89 0.81
CA PHE A 155 -10.73 1.77 2.15
C PHE A 155 -11.73 2.24 3.22
N THR A 156 -12.34 3.40 3.02
CA THR A 156 -13.35 3.93 3.96
C THR A 156 -14.69 3.19 3.86
N HIS A 157 -15.03 2.56 2.73
CA HIS A 157 -16.18 1.67 2.66
C HIS A 157 -16.01 0.45 3.58
N VAL A 158 -14.79 -0.09 3.67
CA VAL A 158 -14.47 -1.24 4.54
C VAL A 158 -14.33 -0.83 6.00
N HIS A 159 -13.66 0.28 6.28
CA HIS A 159 -13.24 0.68 7.63
C HIS A 159 -14.06 1.82 8.25
N GLY A 160 -15.02 2.37 7.53
CA GLY A 160 -15.71 3.62 7.90
C GLY A 160 -14.81 4.86 7.81
N GLY A 161 -15.19 5.92 8.51
CA GLY A 161 -14.42 7.16 8.61
C GLY A 161 -14.51 8.05 7.37
N THR A 162 -13.55 8.97 7.25
CA THR A 162 -13.40 9.86 6.09
C THR A 162 -11.96 9.86 5.59
N PHE A 163 -11.76 10.32 4.36
CA PHE A 163 -10.42 10.48 3.81
C PHE A 163 -10.21 11.84 3.13
N LYS A 164 -8.96 12.23 2.99
CA LYS A 164 -8.50 13.38 2.18
C LYS A 164 -7.27 12.98 1.39
N ILE A 165 -7.17 13.47 0.16
CA ILE A 165 -6.04 13.17 -0.72
C ILE A 165 -5.11 14.38 -0.80
N GLU A 166 -3.81 14.09 -0.81
CA GLU A 166 -2.73 15.05 -1.01
C GLU A 166 -1.73 14.47 -2.03
N LEU A 167 -1.20 15.33 -2.90
CA LEU A 167 -0.20 14.96 -3.90
C LEU A 167 1.10 15.71 -3.59
N LEU A 168 2.20 14.97 -3.41
CA LEU A 168 3.55 15.46 -3.06
C LEU A 168 4.57 15.17 -4.16
#